data_AF-B7ASH2-F1
#
_entry.id   AF-B7ASH2-F1
#
_cell.length_a   1.000
_cell.length_b   1.000
_cell.length_c   1.000
_cell.angle_alpha   90.00
_cell.angle_beta   90.00
_cell.angle_gamma   90.00
#
_symmetry.space_group_name_H-M   'P 1'
#
loop_
_entity.id
_entity.type
_entity.pdbx_description
1 polymer ?
#
loop_
_entity_poly.entity_id
_entity_poly.type
_entity_poly.pdbx_seq_one_letter_code
_entity_poly.pdbx_strand_id
1 'polypeptide(L)'
;MAKGSVRKKGKKWYYRFYVEDASGNLVQKECVGTESKSETEKLLRQAMDDYEKKKFVAKAENLTVGQLLDVWAEEELKTGTLSNGTVENYLGTIRNIKKHPLAERKLKNVTSEHLQSFFDLLSFGGVHPDGKERKGYSKDYIHSFSAVMQQSFRFAVFPKQYITFNPMQYIKLRYQTDEVDLFSDEDMDGNVQPISREDYERLLAYLQKKEPSRNTSNPDSLLCRASYWRSLRFGMAGRKSGRTMPYHKTQHPI
;
A
#
# COMPACT_ATOMS: atom_id res chain seq x y z
N MET A 1 -34.24 0.34 0.57
CA MET A 1 -34.84 -0.54 1.59
C MET A 1 -35.50 -1.71 0.89
N ALA A 2 -34.97 -2.93 1.07
CA ALA A 2 -35.58 -4.14 0.51
C ALA A 2 -36.99 -4.35 1.09
N LYS A 3 -37.99 -4.52 0.23
CA LYS A 3 -39.38 -4.78 0.66
C LYS A 3 -39.53 -6.26 1.01
N GLY A 4 -39.49 -6.59 2.29
CA GLY A 4 -39.84 -7.92 2.79
C GLY A 4 -41.33 -8.01 3.13
N SER A 5 -41.94 -9.19 2.95
CA SER A 5 -43.33 -9.46 3.37
C SER A 5 -43.41 -10.74 4.17
N VAL A 6 -44.31 -10.79 5.15
CA VAL A 6 -44.55 -11.97 5.98
C VAL A 6 -45.93 -12.52 5.66
N ARG A 7 -46.02 -13.82 5.36
CA ARG A 7 -47.26 -14.52 5.02
C ARG A 7 -47.49 -15.68 5.98
N LYS A 8 -48.72 -15.83 6.47
CA LYS A 8 -49.13 -17.00 7.26
C LYS A 8 -49.55 -18.13 6.31
N LYS A 9 -48.98 -19.32 6.50
CA LYS A 9 -49.40 -20.54 5.76
C LYS A 9 -49.56 -21.68 6.76
N GLY A 10 -50.80 -21.97 7.14
CA GLY A 10 -51.14 -22.94 8.20
C GLY A 10 -50.81 -22.42 9.60
N LYS A 11 -50.12 -23.23 10.42
CA LYS A 11 -49.68 -22.88 11.79
C LYS A 11 -48.39 -22.04 11.84
N LYS A 12 -47.65 -21.91 10.74
CA LYS A 12 -46.34 -21.23 10.71
C LYS A 12 -46.38 -19.96 9.85
N TRP A 13 -45.58 -18.99 10.23
CA TRP A 13 -45.32 -17.79 9.44
C TRP A 13 -44.12 -18.02 8.51
N TYR A 14 -44.16 -17.39 7.35
CA TYR A 14 -43.11 -17.45 6.34
C TYR A 14 -42.72 -16.02 6.01
N TYR A 15 -41.43 -15.76 5.84
CA TYR A 15 -40.96 -14.45 5.40
C TYR A 15 -40.37 -14.56 4.00
N ARG A 16 -40.64 -13.56 3.18
CA ARG A 16 -40.12 -13.42 1.82
C ARG A 16 -39.34 -12.13 1.72
N PHE A 17 -38.18 -12.20 1.08
CA PHE A 17 -37.36 -11.05 0.77
C PHE A 17 -36.75 -11.21 -0.62
N TYR A 18 -36.49 -10.08 -1.27
CA TYR A 18 -35.85 -10.05 -2.57
C TYR A 18 -34.33 -10.08 -2.40
N VAL A 19 -33.69 -10.93 -3.17
CA VAL A 19 -32.26 -11.19 -3.20
C VAL A 19 -31.81 -10.94 -4.64
N GLU A 20 -30.84 -10.06 -4.85
CA GLU A 20 -30.17 -9.95 -6.14
C GLU A 20 -29.32 -11.20 -6.41
N ASP A 21 -29.52 -11.80 -7.57
CA ASP A 21 -28.70 -12.87 -8.12
C ASP A 21 -27.43 -12.32 -8.81
N ALA A 22 -26.48 -13.19 -9.17
CA ALA A 22 -25.22 -12.85 -9.81
C ALA A 22 -25.35 -12.01 -11.10
N SER A 23 -26.53 -12.05 -11.75
CA SER A 23 -26.87 -11.27 -12.95
C SER A 23 -27.62 -9.95 -12.66
N GLY A 24 -27.79 -9.56 -11.39
CA GLY A 24 -28.48 -8.33 -10.99
C GLY A 24 -30.02 -8.42 -10.99
N ASN A 25 -30.59 -9.60 -11.21
CA ASN A 25 -32.03 -9.83 -11.16
C ASN A 25 -32.51 -10.08 -9.72
N LEU A 26 -33.64 -9.49 -9.33
CA LEU A 26 -34.25 -9.67 -8.00
C LEU A 26 -35.03 -10.99 -7.93
N VAL A 27 -34.45 -11.99 -7.28
CA VAL A 27 -35.07 -13.28 -7.02
C VAL A 27 -35.74 -13.28 -5.65
N GLN A 28 -36.98 -13.74 -5.57
CA GLN A 28 -37.72 -13.84 -4.31
C GLN A 28 -37.34 -15.13 -3.57
N LYS A 29 -36.70 -15.02 -2.40
CA LYS A 29 -36.48 -16.17 -1.49
C LYS A 29 -37.55 -16.22 -0.42
N GLU A 30 -38.16 -17.39 -0.25
CA GLU A 30 -39.11 -17.69 0.82
C GLU A 30 -38.43 -18.58 1.87
N CYS A 31 -38.47 -18.15 3.12
CA CYS A 31 -37.91 -18.87 4.25
C CYS A 31 -38.98 -19.11 5.33
N VAL A 32 -38.86 -20.25 6.00
CA VAL A 32 -39.77 -20.66 7.07
C VAL A 32 -39.47 -19.83 8.32
N GLY A 33 -40.47 -19.15 8.86
CA GLY A 33 -40.41 -18.46 10.14
C GLY A 33 -40.97 -19.30 11.29
N THR A 34 -41.33 -18.65 12.39
CA THR A 34 -41.88 -19.29 13.59
C THR A 34 -43.40 -19.19 13.65
N GLU A 35 -44.03 -19.65 14.74
CA GLU A 35 -45.49 -19.57 14.95
C GLU A 35 -45.96 -18.15 15.33
N SER A 36 -45.02 -17.25 15.65
CA SER A 36 -45.27 -15.86 16.01
C SER A 36 -44.91 -14.89 14.88
N LYS A 37 -45.82 -13.94 14.61
CA LYS A 37 -45.63 -12.87 13.61
C LYS A 37 -44.44 -11.97 13.98
N SER A 38 -44.33 -11.59 15.25
CA SER A 38 -43.30 -10.69 15.78
C SER A 38 -41.89 -11.28 15.65
N GLU A 39 -41.73 -12.56 15.99
CA GLU A 39 -40.45 -13.27 15.86
C GLU A 39 -40.04 -13.44 14.40
N THR A 40 -41.01 -13.71 13.52
CA THR A 40 -40.76 -13.84 12.08
C THR A 40 -40.37 -12.51 11.43
N GLU A 41 -40.91 -11.38 11.90
CA GLU A 41 -40.45 -10.04 11.48
C GLU A 41 -39.03 -9.72 11.98
N LYS A 42 -38.64 -10.16 13.18
CA LYS A 42 -37.26 -10.03 13.67
C LYS A 42 -36.29 -10.89 12.86
N LEU A 43 -36.67 -12.14 12.55
CA LEU A 43 -35.90 -13.02 11.67
C LEU A 43 -35.77 -12.46 10.25
N LEU A 44 -36.83 -11.84 9.72
CA LEU A 44 -36.78 -11.15 8.43
C LEU A 44 -35.81 -9.97 8.46
N ARG A 45 -35.81 -9.14 9.51
CA ARG A 45 -34.82 -8.05 9.67
C ARG A 45 -33.40 -8.58 9.77
N GLN A 46 -33.16 -9.59 10.60
CA GLN A 46 -31.84 -10.23 10.71
C GLN A 46 -31.38 -10.85 9.39
N ALA A 47 -32.28 -11.52 8.66
CA ALA A 47 -31.97 -12.09 7.35
C ALA A 47 -31.68 -11.02 6.29
N MET A 48 -32.35 -9.86 6.34
CA MET A 48 -32.04 -8.72 5.47
C MET A 48 -30.70 -8.07 5.83
N ASP A 49 -30.42 -7.85 7.12
CA ASP A 49 -29.13 -7.32 7.58
C ASP A 49 -27.98 -8.27 7.23
N ASP A 50 -28.17 -9.58 7.42
CA ASP A 50 -27.21 -10.61 7.03
C ASP A 50 -27.04 -10.68 5.52
N TYR A 51 -28.10 -10.46 4.75
CA TYR A 51 -28.04 -10.46 3.29
C TYR A 51 -27.31 -9.22 2.77
N GLU A 52 -27.58 -8.03 3.30
CA GLU A 52 -26.82 -6.82 2.96
C GLU A 52 -25.34 -7.01 3.32
N LYS A 53 -25.02 -7.46 4.54
CA LYS A 53 -23.65 -7.79 4.94
C LYS A 53 -22.98 -8.83 4.02
N LYS A 54 -23.68 -9.89 3.65
CA LYS A 54 -23.16 -10.97 2.78
C LYS A 54 -23.01 -10.55 1.32
N LYS A 55 -23.88 -9.68 0.79
CA LYS A 55 -23.81 -9.18 -0.59
C LYS A 55 -22.55 -8.35 -0.83
N PHE A 56 -22.12 -7.56 0.15
CA PHE A 56 -20.85 -6.84 0.10
C PHE A 56 -19.64 -7.79 0.22
N VAL A 57 -19.72 -8.79 1.11
CA VAL A 57 -18.66 -9.80 1.30
C VAL A 57 -18.50 -10.72 0.08
N ALA A 58 -19.58 -11.08 -0.62
CA ALA A 58 -19.54 -11.99 -1.77
C ALA A 58 -18.74 -11.43 -2.96
N LYS A 59 -18.73 -10.10 -3.17
CA LYS A 59 -17.85 -9.48 -4.20
C LYS A 59 -16.37 -9.62 -3.85
N ALA A 60 -16.03 -9.72 -2.56
CA ALA A 60 -14.67 -9.90 -2.09
C ALA A 60 -14.23 -11.38 -1.99
N GLU A 61 -15.15 -12.34 -2.06
CA GLU A 61 -14.83 -13.79 -1.96
C GLU A 61 -13.89 -14.29 -3.07
N ASN A 62 -13.74 -13.51 -4.15
CA ASN A 62 -12.87 -13.82 -5.29
C ASN A 62 -11.62 -12.93 -5.39
N LEU A 63 -11.50 -11.86 -4.60
CA LEU A 63 -10.37 -10.95 -4.71
C LEU A 63 -9.20 -11.40 -3.82
N THR A 64 -8.01 -11.41 -4.42
CA THR A 64 -6.74 -11.64 -3.73
C THR A 64 -6.11 -10.32 -3.27
N VAL A 65 -5.17 -10.38 -2.32
CA VAL A 65 -4.42 -9.18 -1.87
C VAL A 65 -3.68 -8.53 -3.04
N GLY A 66 -3.08 -9.31 -3.93
CA GLY A 66 -2.38 -8.81 -5.11
C GLY A 66 -3.31 -8.03 -6.04
N GLN A 67 -4.52 -8.54 -6.28
CA GLN A 67 -5.54 -7.84 -7.09
C GLN A 67 -6.03 -6.57 -6.40
N LEU A 68 -6.20 -6.57 -5.07
CA LEU A 68 -6.55 -5.36 -4.33
C LEU A 68 -5.48 -4.27 -4.54
N LEU A 69 -4.21 -4.64 -4.47
CA LEU A 69 -3.11 -3.69 -4.68
C LEU A 69 -3.12 -3.12 -6.10
N ASP A 70 -3.44 -3.92 -7.11
CA ASP A 70 -3.56 -3.45 -8.49
C ASP A 70 -4.73 -2.47 -8.67
N VAL A 71 -5.90 -2.77 -8.10
CA VAL A 71 -7.07 -1.87 -8.15
C VAL A 71 -6.78 -0.56 -7.42
N TRP A 72 -6.17 -0.64 -6.23
CA TRP A 72 -5.78 0.56 -5.48
C TRP A 72 -4.73 1.39 -6.23
N ALA A 73 -3.77 0.72 -6.89
CA ALA A 73 -2.76 1.40 -7.68
C ALA A 73 -3.35 2.17 -8.87
N GLU A 74 -4.34 1.59 -9.55
CA GLU A 74 -4.99 2.23 -10.69
C GLU A 74 -5.92 3.36 -10.26
N GLU A 75 -6.77 3.11 -9.28
CA GLU A 75 -7.88 4.00 -8.97
C GLU A 75 -7.54 5.12 -7.99
N GLU A 76 -6.61 4.92 -7.05
CA GLU A 76 -6.22 5.96 -6.08
C GLU A 76 -4.77 6.40 -6.23
N LEU A 77 -3.84 5.47 -6.45
CA LEU A 77 -2.42 5.85 -6.44
C LEU A 77 -2.04 6.70 -7.66
N LYS A 78 -2.51 6.32 -8.86
CA LYS A 78 -2.23 7.06 -10.11
C LYS A 78 -3.06 8.32 -10.28
N THR A 79 -4.28 8.33 -9.76
CA THR A 79 -5.20 9.48 -9.82
C THR A 79 -4.99 10.47 -8.67
N GLY A 80 -4.23 10.06 -7.65
CA GLY A 80 -4.00 10.82 -6.44
C GLY A 80 -3.10 12.04 -6.65
N THR A 81 -2.99 12.84 -5.59
CA THR A 81 -2.18 14.07 -5.52
C THR A 81 -0.71 13.81 -5.15
N LEU A 82 -0.29 12.54 -5.14
CA LEU A 82 1.05 12.15 -4.74
C LEU A 82 2.08 12.54 -5.81
N SER A 83 3.30 12.85 -5.34
CA SER A 83 4.40 13.16 -6.27
C SER A 83 4.77 11.93 -7.11
N ASN A 84 5.19 12.13 -8.35
CA ASN A 84 5.57 11.02 -9.25
C ASN A 84 6.64 10.10 -8.62
N GLY A 85 7.59 10.65 -7.86
CA GLY A 85 8.60 9.84 -7.17
C GLY A 85 8.01 8.96 -6.05
N THR A 86 6.99 9.45 -5.35
CA THR A 86 6.25 8.67 -4.36
C THR A 86 5.42 7.58 -5.02
N VAL A 87 4.76 7.89 -6.14
CA VAL A 87 4.01 6.92 -6.94
C VAL A 87 4.92 5.80 -7.44
N GLU A 88 6.08 6.13 -8.01
CA GLU A 88 7.07 5.16 -8.46
C GLU A 88 7.58 4.27 -7.32
N ASN A 89 7.86 4.85 -6.14
CA ASN A 89 8.25 4.09 -4.97
C ASN A 89 7.16 3.11 -4.53
N TYR A 90 5.90 3.55 -4.48
CA TYR A 90 4.78 2.69 -4.10
C TYR A 90 4.52 1.60 -5.14
N LEU A 91 4.63 1.88 -6.43
CA LEU A 91 4.56 0.87 -7.50
C LEU A 91 5.70 -0.15 -7.41
N GLY A 92 6.91 0.28 -7.07
CA GLY A 92 8.04 -0.61 -6.77
C GLY A 92 7.75 -1.52 -5.56
N THR A 93 7.19 -0.94 -4.51
CA THR A 93 6.79 -1.65 -3.28
C THR A 93 5.70 -2.69 -3.58
N ILE A 94 4.66 -2.34 -4.33
CA ILE A 94 3.59 -3.26 -4.76
C ILE A 94 4.17 -4.44 -5.53
N ARG A 95 5.08 -4.20 -6.49
CA ARG A 95 5.73 -5.29 -7.24
C ARG A 95 6.48 -6.26 -6.34
N ASN A 96 7.09 -5.78 -5.25
CA ASN A 96 7.77 -6.64 -4.30
C ASN A 96 6.81 -7.38 -3.37
N ILE A 97 5.72 -6.75 -2.93
CA ILE A 97 4.66 -7.43 -2.16
C ILE A 97 4.02 -8.56 -2.99
N LYS A 98 3.78 -8.33 -4.29
CA LYS A 98 3.20 -9.33 -5.20
C LYS A 98 4.04 -10.59 -5.39
N LYS A 99 5.34 -10.54 -5.12
CA LYS A 99 6.21 -11.73 -5.13
C LYS A 99 6.03 -12.59 -3.87
N HIS A 100 5.42 -12.06 -2.83
CA HIS A 100 5.21 -12.78 -1.59
C HIS A 100 3.91 -13.62 -1.69
N PRO A 101 3.84 -14.84 -1.12
CA PRO A 101 2.63 -15.68 -1.12
C PRO A 101 1.42 -15.04 -0.44
N LEU A 102 1.64 -13.97 0.34
CA LEU A 102 0.56 -13.15 0.91
C LEU A 102 -0.31 -12.54 -0.20
N ALA A 103 0.26 -12.21 -1.37
CA ALA A 103 -0.45 -11.60 -2.48
C ALA A 103 -1.52 -12.53 -3.09
N GLU A 104 -1.29 -13.84 -3.09
CA GLU A 104 -2.22 -14.84 -3.64
C GLU A 104 -3.36 -15.19 -2.68
N ARG A 105 -3.23 -14.81 -1.40
CA ARG A 105 -4.27 -15.08 -0.40
C ARG A 105 -5.51 -14.24 -0.68
N LYS A 106 -6.68 -14.88 -0.51
CA LYS A 106 -7.98 -14.21 -0.58
C LYS A 106 -8.13 -13.21 0.56
N LEU A 107 -8.71 -12.04 0.27
CA LEU A 107 -8.88 -10.95 1.25
C LEU A 107 -9.62 -11.41 2.53
N LYS A 108 -10.61 -12.30 2.40
CA LYS A 108 -11.38 -12.85 3.54
C LYS A 108 -10.54 -13.68 4.51
N ASN A 109 -9.46 -14.29 4.02
CA ASN A 109 -8.60 -15.16 4.82
C ASN A 109 -7.36 -14.43 5.36
N VAL A 110 -7.22 -13.13 5.06
CA VAL A 110 -6.11 -12.33 5.58
C VAL A 110 -6.41 -11.95 7.02
N THR A 111 -5.63 -12.49 7.94
CA THR A 111 -5.65 -12.15 9.35
C THR A 111 -4.52 -11.17 9.69
N SER A 112 -4.64 -10.48 10.82
CA SER A 112 -3.58 -9.63 11.37
C SER A 112 -2.29 -10.40 11.63
N GLU A 113 -2.38 -11.67 11.99
CA GLU A 113 -1.23 -12.56 12.21
C GLU A 113 -0.41 -12.75 10.93
N HIS A 114 -1.06 -13.02 9.78
CA HIS A 114 -0.37 -13.16 8.50
C HIS A 114 0.39 -11.89 8.10
N LEU A 115 -0.18 -10.73 8.40
CA LEU A 115 0.44 -9.44 8.12
C LEU A 115 1.59 -9.16 9.09
N GLN A 116 1.43 -9.49 10.37
CA GLN A 116 2.50 -9.36 11.36
C GLN A 116 3.69 -10.24 10.99
N SER A 117 3.47 -11.51 10.62
CA SER A 117 4.55 -12.40 10.15
C SER A 117 5.24 -11.87 8.89
N PHE A 118 4.48 -11.23 7.98
CA PHE A 118 5.06 -10.59 6.82
C PHE A 118 5.98 -9.43 7.20
N PHE A 119 5.55 -8.52 8.09
CA PHE A 119 6.40 -7.41 8.54
C PHE A 119 7.58 -7.88 9.38
N ASP A 120 7.41 -8.87 10.24
CA ASP A 120 8.51 -9.44 11.02
C ASP A 120 9.57 -10.05 10.08
N LEU A 121 9.16 -10.73 8.99
CA LEU A 121 10.08 -11.23 7.96
C LEU A 121 10.81 -10.10 7.21
N LEU A 122 10.11 -8.99 6.91
CA LEU A 122 10.75 -7.81 6.29
C LEU A 122 11.75 -7.14 7.23
N SER A 123 11.46 -7.09 8.53
CA SER A 123 12.27 -6.39 9.53
C SER A 123 13.50 -7.18 9.97
N PHE A 124 13.34 -8.46 10.29
CA PHE A 124 14.44 -9.29 10.79
C PHE A 124 15.20 -10.00 9.68
N GLY A 125 14.64 -10.03 8.47
CA GLY A 125 15.13 -10.89 7.40
C GLY A 125 14.88 -12.36 7.72
N GLY A 126 15.32 -13.24 6.84
CA GLY A 126 15.17 -14.68 6.99
C GLY A 126 15.00 -15.39 5.66
N VAL A 127 14.59 -16.66 5.75
CA VAL A 127 14.31 -17.47 4.57
C VAL A 127 13.01 -16.95 3.95
N HIS A 128 13.13 -16.24 2.84
CA HIS A 128 11.95 -15.86 2.08
C HIS A 128 11.23 -17.12 1.58
N PRO A 129 9.92 -17.02 1.28
CA PRO A 129 9.16 -18.11 0.67
C PRO A 129 9.76 -18.66 -0.64
N ASP A 130 10.63 -17.89 -1.29
CA ASP A 130 11.44 -18.29 -2.45
C ASP A 130 12.62 -19.22 -2.11
N GLY A 131 12.80 -19.60 -0.83
CA GLY A 131 13.94 -20.39 -0.33
C GLY A 131 15.26 -19.60 -0.22
N LYS A 132 15.24 -18.29 -0.47
CA LYS A 132 16.43 -17.42 -0.42
C LYS A 132 16.49 -16.66 0.89
N GLU A 133 17.63 -16.70 1.55
CA GLU A 133 17.91 -15.83 2.69
C GLU A 133 18.10 -14.39 2.21
N ARG A 134 17.40 -13.46 2.85
CA ARG A 134 17.62 -12.02 2.63
C ARG A 134 17.78 -11.33 3.98
N LYS A 135 18.62 -10.29 3.98
CA LYS A 135 18.76 -9.37 5.12
C LYS A 135 17.47 -8.56 5.31
N GLY A 136 17.24 -8.15 6.55
CA GLY A 136 16.18 -7.22 6.91
C GLY A 136 16.28 -5.93 6.10
N TYR A 137 15.12 -5.36 5.78
CA TYR A 137 15.03 -4.09 5.08
C TYR A 137 15.30 -2.91 6.02
N SER A 138 15.70 -1.77 5.46
CA SER A 138 15.84 -0.54 6.23
C SER A 138 14.49 -0.05 6.76
N LYS A 139 14.52 0.69 7.87
CA LYS A 139 13.33 1.28 8.51
C LYS A 139 12.46 2.07 7.53
N ASP A 140 13.07 2.94 6.72
CA ASP A 140 12.37 3.76 5.74
C ASP A 140 11.71 2.93 4.64
N TYR A 141 12.38 1.83 4.24
CA TYR A 141 11.81 0.94 3.25
C TYR A 141 10.60 0.20 3.83
N ILE A 142 10.69 -0.33 5.05
CA ILE A 142 9.57 -0.97 5.76
C ILE A 142 8.39 0.00 5.94
N HIS A 143 8.65 1.29 6.24
CA HIS A 143 7.61 2.31 6.29
C HIS A 143 6.86 2.46 4.96
N SER A 144 7.56 2.36 3.82
CA SER A 144 6.92 2.38 2.50
C SER A 144 5.97 1.18 2.30
N PHE A 145 6.36 -0.02 2.75
CA PHE A 145 5.50 -1.21 2.74
C PHE A 145 4.26 -1.03 3.62
N SER A 146 4.46 -0.52 4.85
CA SER A 146 3.35 -0.26 5.77
C SER A 146 2.37 0.77 5.19
N ALA A 147 2.88 1.85 4.59
CA ALA A 147 2.05 2.89 4.01
C ALA A 147 1.21 2.37 2.83
N VAL A 148 1.80 1.57 1.95
CA VAL A 148 1.08 0.94 0.82
C VAL A 148 -0.02 0.02 1.34
N MET A 149 0.30 -0.90 2.25
CA MET A 149 -0.65 -1.87 2.77
C MET A 149 -1.77 -1.18 3.56
N GLN A 150 -1.44 -0.21 4.41
CA GLN A 150 -2.45 0.49 5.21
C GLN A 150 -3.43 1.27 4.32
N GLN A 151 -2.95 1.92 3.27
CA GLN A 151 -3.81 2.64 2.32
C GLN A 151 -4.65 1.68 1.48
N SER A 152 -4.07 0.60 0.96
CA SER A 152 -4.82 -0.38 0.15
C SER A 152 -5.90 -1.08 0.96
N PHE A 153 -5.63 -1.48 2.21
CA PHE A 153 -6.65 -2.07 3.08
C PHE A 153 -7.68 -1.04 3.53
N ARG A 154 -7.31 0.23 3.72
CA ARG A 154 -8.28 1.28 4.00
C ARG A 154 -9.25 1.47 2.82
N PHE A 155 -8.73 1.53 1.60
CA PHE A 155 -9.50 1.56 0.36
C PHE A 155 -10.43 0.34 0.20
N ALA A 156 -9.95 -0.84 0.61
CA ALA A 156 -10.74 -2.07 0.62
C ALA A 156 -11.92 -2.02 1.60
N VAL A 157 -11.78 -1.35 2.75
CA VAL A 157 -12.91 -1.14 3.67
C VAL A 157 -13.84 -0.05 3.13
N PHE A 158 -13.30 1.10 2.77
CA PHE A 158 -14.04 2.20 2.15
C PHE A 158 -13.12 2.93 1.16
N PRO A 159 -13.58 3.18 -0.08
CA PRO A 159 -14.96 3.16 -0.56
C PRO A 159 -15.48 1.82 -1.08
N LYS A 160 -14.62 0.80 -1.29
CA LYS A 160 -15.03 -0.41 -2.01
C LYS A 160 -15.81 -1.44 -1.19
N GLN A 161 -15.69 -1.41 0.14
CA GLN A 161 -16.39 -2.32 1.06
C GLN A 161 -16.18 -3.81 0.75
N TYR A 162 -14.98 -4.17 0.27
CA TYR A 162 -14.57 -5.57 0.08
C TYR A 162 -14.39 -6.28 1.42
N ILE A 163 -13.92 -5.57 2.44
CA ILE A 163 -13.71 -6.10 3.78
C ILE A 163 -14.44 -5.23 4.80
N THR A 164 -14.94 -5.85 5.86
CA THR A 164 -15.66 -5.15 6.93
C THR A 164 -14.72 -4.55 7.97
N PHE A 165 -13.56 -5.17 8.15
CA PHE A 165 -12.57 -4.81 9.15
C PHE A 165 -11.18 -4.68 8.52
N ASN A 166 -10.39 -3.71 8.97
CA ASN A 166 -9.03 -3.50 8.47
C ASN A 166 -8.02 -4.36 9.26
N PRO A 167 -7.45 -5.43 8.67
CA PRO A 167 -6.50 -6.30 9.38
C PRO A 167 -5.18 -5.59 9.73
N MET A 168 -4.86 -4.45 9.10
CA MET A 168 -3.67 -3.65 9.39
C MET A 168 -3.78 -2.82 10.69
N GLN A 169 -4.99 -2.67 11.27
CA GLN A 169 -5.21 -1.74 12.38
C GLN A 169 -4.42 -2.08 13.66
N TYR A 170 -4.09 -3.35 13.87
CA TYR A 170 -3.44 -3.82 15.10
C TYR A 170 -1.98 -4.27 14.92
N ILE A 171 -1.40 -4.03 13.74
CA ILE A 171 -0.03 -4.46 13.45
C ILE A 171 0.95 -3.55 14.17
N LYS A 172 1.96 -4.15 14.79
CA LYS A 172 3.08 -3.44 15.41
C LYS A 172 4.34 -3.67 14.59
N LEU A 173 4.84 -2.60 13.97
CA LEU A 173 6.12 -2.67 13.26
C LEU A 173 7.25 -2.79 14.27
N ARG A 174 7.99 -3.91 14.20
CA ARG A 174 9.23 -4.13 14.96
C ARG A 174 10.40 -3.87 14.04
N TYR A 175 11.52 -3.43 14.60
CA TYR A 175 12.75 -3.19 13.85
C TYR A 175 13.90 -3.91 14.54
N GLN A 176 14.92 -4.30 13.79
CA GLN A 176 16.22 -4.58 14.39
C GLN A 176 16.74 -3.25 14.95
N THR A 177 16.82 -3.16 16.26
CA THR A 177 17.58 -2.11 16.92
C THR A 177 19.04 -2.50 16.71
N ASP A 178 19.78 -1.71 15.95
CA ASP A 178 21.24 -1.75 16.03
C ASP A 178 21.60 -1.58 17.50
N GLU A 179 22.52 -2.39 18.05
CA GLU A 179 22.97 -2.23 19.43
C GLU A 179 23.57 -0.82 19.57
N VAL A 180 22.75 0.12 20.03
CA VAL A 180 23.18 1.48 20.32
C VAL A 180 23.86 1.40 21.66
N ASP A 181 25.19 1.48 21.64
CA ASP A 181 25.93 1.79 22.85
C ASP A 181 25.47 3.18 23.30
N LEU A 182 24.67 3.24 24.37
CA LEU A 182 24.17 4.49 24.94
C LEU A 182 25.29 5.43 25.40
N PHE A 183 26.52 4.94 25.46
CA PHE A 183 27.72 5.68 25.86
C PHE A 183 28.69 5.95 24.72
N SER A 184 28.36 5.61 23.46
CA SER A 184 29.19 6.01 22.33
C SER A 184 29.00 7.50 22.04
N ASP A 185 30.08 8.28 22.03
CA ASP A 185 30.10 9.68 21.59
C ASP A 185 29.84 9.86 20.06
N GLU A 186 29.52 8.77 19.35
CA GLU A 186 29.18 8.79 17.93
C GLU A 186 27.69 9.06 17.72
N ASP A 187 27.36 10.29 17.30
CA ASP A 187 26.00 10.68 16.93
C ASP A 187 25.46 9.77 15.81
N MET A 188 24.46 8.94 16.14
CA MET A 188 23.80 7.96 15.26
C MET A 188 22.81 8.61 14.26
N ASP A 189 23.06 9.84 13.81
CA ASP A 189 22.30 10.45 12.71
C ASP A 189 22.94 10.04 11.38
N GLY A 190 22.76 8.75 11.06
CA GLY A 190 23.10 8.09 9.81
C GLY A 190 24.36 8.59 9.12
N ASN A 191 25.55 8.18 9.58
CA ASN A 191 26.88 8.15 8.93
C ASN A 191 27.12 8.95 7.62
N VAL A 192 26.54 10.13 7.47
CA VAL A 192 26.71 11.04 6.34
C VAL A 192 27.60 12.14 6.88
N GLN A 193 28.90 11.88 6.82
CA GLN A 193 29.91 12.85 7.20
C GLN A 193 29.80 14.08 6.28
N PRO A 194 29.63 15.30 6.84
CA PRO A 194 29.64 16.51 6.04
C PRO A 194 30.94 16.62 5.24
N ILE A 195 30.83 16.94 3.95
CA ILE A 195 32.00 17.09 3.09
C ILE A 195 32.84 18.27 3.58
N SER A 196 34.12 18.04 3.85
CA SER A 196 35.07 19.09 4.21
C SER A 196 35.28 20.06 3.04
N ARG A 197 35.64 21.31 3.33
CA ARG A 197 35.91 22.31 2.28
C ARG A 197 37.03 21.85 1.33
N GLU A 198 38.05 21.20 1.87
CA GLU A 198 39.19 20.71 1.09
C GLU A 198 38.78 19.60 0.11
N ASP A 199 37.96 18.65 0.58
CA ASP A 199 37.47 17.56 -0.27
C ASP A 199 36.50 18.07 -1.34
N TYR A 200 35.70 19.09 -1.02
CA TYR A 200 34.87 19.78 -1.99
C TYR A 200 35.70 20.43 -3.12
N GLU A 201 36.80 21.11 -2.79
CA GLU A 201 37.70 21.72 -3.78
C GLU A 201 38.40 20.65 -4.64
N ARG A 202 38.82 19.52 -4.04
CA ARG A 202 39.34 18.35 -4.78
C ARG A 202 38.32 17.77 -5.75
N LEU A 203 37.06 17.65 -5.34
CA LEU A 203 35.96 17.18 -6.19
C LEU A 203 35.72 18.12 -7.37
N LEU A 204 35.75 19.43 -7.15
CA LEU A 204 35.62 20.41 -8.24
C LEU A 204 36.77 20.32 -9.25
N ALA A 205 38.01 20.19 -8.77
CA ALA A 205 39.18 20.04 -9.63
C ALA A 205 39.11 18.75 -10.46
N TYR A 206 38.65 17.66 -9.86
CA TYR A 206 38.41 16.39 -10.55
C TYR A 206 37.34 16.52 -11.65
N LEU A 207 36.21 17.18 -11.36
CA LEU A 207 35.13 17.40 -12.33
C LEU A 207 35.58 18.30 -13.50
N GLN A 208 36.43 19.28 -13.25
CA GLN A 208 37.00 20.12 -14.31
C GLN A 208 37.96 19.35 -15.23
N LYS A 209 38.73 18.40 -14.67
CA LYS A 209 39.67 17.57 -15.44
C LYS A 209 38.97 16.53 -16.33
N LYS A 210 37.80 16.03 -15.92
CA LYS A 210 37.07 14.95 -16.59
C LYS A 210 36.36 15.38 -17.89
N GLU A 211 35.94 16.64 -17.99
CA GLU A 211 35.16 17.17 -19.13
C GLU A 211 35.72 18.53 -19.62
N PRO A 212 36.91 18.57 -20.25
CA PRO A 212 37.49 19.82 -20.78
C PRO A 212 36.81 20.31 -22.08
N SER A 213 35.94 19.50 -22.70
CA SER A 213 35.39 19.78 -24.04
C SER A 213 34.00 20.40 -24.02
N ARG A 214 33.91 21.68 -23.70
CA ARG A 214 32.94 22.64 -24.25
C ARG A 214 33.31 24.00 -23.68
N ASN A 215 33.40 25.03 -24.51
CA ASN A 215 33.79 26.40 -24.16
C ASN A 215 32.77 27.14 -23.25
N THR A 216 32.04 26.39 -22.41
CA THR A 216 31.05 26.84 -21.45
C THR A 216 31.29 26.02 -20.17
N SER A 217 31.47 26.70 -19.04
CA SER A 217 31.71 26.12 -17.71
C SER A 217 30.99 24.78 -17.48
N ASN A 218 31.73 23.74 -17.07
CA ASN A 218 31.22 22.37 -16.92
C ASN A 218 29.90 22.36 -16.10
N PRO A 219 28.78 21.89 -16.67
CA PRO A 219 27.49 21.91 -15.99
C PRO A 219 27.48 21.11 -14.68
N ASP A 220 28.29 20.06 -14.51
CA ASP A 220 28.43 19.35 -13.22
C ASP A 220 29.07 20.21 -12.15
N SER A 221 30.13 20.94 -12.52
CA SER A 221 30.80 21.86 -11.59
C SER A 221 29.87 23.01 -11.17
N LEU A 222 29.01 23.48 -12.08
CA LEU A 222 27.98 24.49 -11.78
C LEU A 222 26.91 23.95 -10.85
N LEU A 223 26.50 22.68 -11.02
CA LEU A 223 25.57 21.99 -10.14
C LEU A 223 26.14 21.85 -8.72
N CYS A 224 27.35 21.33 -8.60
CA CYS A 224 28.04 21.21 -7.30
C CYS A 224 28.18 22.57 -6.61
N ARG A 225 28.57 23.62 -7.35
CA ARG A 225 28.65 24.99 -6.81
C ARG A 225 27.29 25.51 -6.37
N ALA A 226 26.25 25.37 -7.19
CA ALA A 226 24.91 25.84 -6.84
C ALA A 226 24.34 25.11 -5.61
N SER A 227 24.60 23.81 -5.48
CA SER A 227 24.18 23.01 -4.33
C SER A 227 24.97 23.35 -3.07
N TYR A 228 26.29 23.53 -3.14
CA TYR A 228 27.13 23.88 -1.98
C TYR A 228 26.85 25.30 -1.46
N TRP A 229 26.82 26.30 -2.34
CA TRP A 229 26.70 27.71 -1.92
C TRP A 229 25.27 28.14 -1.59
N ARG A 230 24.27 27.54 -2.24
CA ARG A 230 22.85 27.95 -2.10
C ARG A 230 22.01 26.91 -1.37
N SER A 231 22.63 25.85 -0.86
CA SER A 231 21.97 24.70 -0.24
C SER A 231 20.82 24.14 -1.09
N LEU A 232 20.95 24.22 -2.41
CA LEU A 232 19.94 23.76 -3.35
C LEU A 232 20.01 22.23 -3.48
N ARG A 233 18.86 21.56 -3.35
CA ARG A 233 18.74 20.15 -3.74
C ARG A 233 19.17 19.97 -5.20
N PHE A 234 19.94 18.93 -5.50
CA PHE A 234 20.47 18.67 -6.85
C PHE A 234 19.40 18.71 -7.95
N GLY A 235 18.19 18.21 -7.70
CA GLY A 235 17.08 18.30 -8.65
C GLY A 235 16.64 19.73 -8.99
N MET A 236 16.71 20.65 -8.02
CA MET A 236 16.44 22.08 -8.25
C MET A 236 17.62 22.78 -8.92
N ALA A 237 18.86 22.41 -8.56
CA ALA A 237 20.06 22.92 -9.20
C ALA A 237 20.10 22.53 -10.69
N GLY A 238 19.72 21.28 -11.03
CA GLY A 238 19.55 20.75 -12.39
C GLY A 238 18.70 21.63 -13.29
N ARG A 239 17.49 21.96 -12.82
CA ARG A 239 16.55 22.81 -13.56
C ARG A 239 17.11 24.21 -13.84
N LYS A 240 17.89 24.77 -12.92
CA LYS A 240 18.49 26.11 -13.08
C LYS A 240 19.75 26.11 -13.95
N SER A 241 20.48 25.00 -14.01
CA SER A 241 21.70 24.88 -14.83
C SER A 241 21.43 24.43 -16.27
N GLY A 242 20.17 24.38 -16.71
CA GLY A 242 19.79 23.97 -18.07
C GLY A 242 19.89 22.46 -18.34
N ARG A 243 20.16 21.63 -17.31
CA ARG A 243 20.06 20.17 -17.43
C ARG A 243 18.65 19.73 -17.06
N THR A 244 17.91 19.25 -18.05
CA THR A 244 16.92 18.21 -17.78
C THR A 244 17.72 16.97 -17.37
N MET A 245 17.83 16.72 -16.06
CA MET A 245 18.29 15.41 -15.59
C MET A 245 17.43 14.35 -16.30
N PRO A 246 18.02 13.31 -16.90
CA PRO A 246 17.23 12.18 -17.36
C PRO A 246 16.66 11.52 -16.10
N TYR A 247 15.49 11.96 -15.68
CA TYR A 247 14.54 11.00 -15.16
C TYR A 247 14.43 9.95 -16.25
N HIS A 248 14.72 8.69 -15.92
CA HIS A 248 14.37 7.57 -16.78
C HIS A 248 12.88 7.71 -17.09
N LYS A 249 12.56 8.35 -18.20
CA LYS A 249 11.25 8.25 -18.83
C LYS A 249 11.19 6.82 -19.34
N THR A 250 10.85 5.88 -18.47
CA THR A 250 10.09 4.71 -18.91
C THR A 250 8.76 5.26 -19.41
N GLN A 251 8.75 5.63 -20.69
CA GLN A 251 7.54 5.85 -21.45
C GLN A 251 6.78 4.51 -21.41
N HIS A 252 5.71 4.45 -20.63
CA HIS A 252 4.64 3.52 -20.96
C HIS A 252 3.66 4.29 -21.84
N PRO A 253 3.43 3.84 -23.09
CA PRO A 253 2.39 4.41 -23.93
C PRO A 253 1.02 4.11 -23.30
N ILE A 254 0.13 5.10 -23.41
CA ILE A 254 -1.31 4.99 -23.17
C ILE A 254 -1.90 3.96 -24.14
#